data_AF-A0A821FPU2-F1
#
_entry.id   AF-A0A821FPU2-F1
#
_cell.length_a   1.000
_cell.length_b   1.000
_cell.length_c   1.000
_cell.angle_alpha   90.00
_cell.angle_beta   90.00
_cell.angle_gamma   90.00
#
_symmetry.space_group_name_H-M   'P 1'
#
loop_
_entity.id
_entity.type
_entity.pdbx_description
1 polymer ?
#
loop_
_entity_poly.entity_id
_entity_poly.type
_entity_poly.pdbx_seq_one_letter_code
_entity_poly.pdbx_strand_id
1 'polypeptide(L)'
;MPLRVRNILKKVGDEPILKIQLGRTPVQDHNVRMLNFLSHSKFTDKQLELGYDELYHNYLLITIKNTYGPYILQNMLRDACQKTNASTMLKLEKRLRVCLTYRIRPEDLIDVYDIPLTPDKPLTLNRLISTASNVDNNFYRFDVGANNTCQTFIENIIYINGLMSNIVDQATLNALIPIDTKALISSLGSRSDIVKVATNLGAELENLVFDHKLKLKKSQPKDFALLGNANTTDSESINAIYNAIVELEKNARLLHDYKQQQWLK
;
A
#
# COMPACT_ATOMS: atom_id res chain seq x y z
N MET A 1 -16.86 12.19 2.11
CA MET A 1 -15.39 12.31 2.03
C MET A 1 -14.77 12.63 3.40
N PRO A 2 -13.77 11.86 3.86
CA PRO A 2 -13.02 12.14 5.12
C PRO A 2 -12.21 13.44 5.10
N LEU A 3 -12.02 14.06 6.28
CA LEU A 3 -11.31 15.36 6.43
C LEU A 3 -9.85 15.30 5.93
N ARG A 4 -9.10 14.24 6.26
CA ARG A 4 -7.71 14.08 5.83
C ARG A 4 -7.58 14.05 4.30
N VAL A 5 -8.46 13.30 3.63
CA VAL A 5 -8.52 13.25 2.17
C VAL A 5 -8.81 14.63 1.61
N ARG A 6 -9.85 15.31 2.13
CA ARG A 6 -10.21 16.68 1.72
C ARG A 6 -9.04 17.65 1.86
N ASN A 7 -8.27 17.57 2.93
CA ASN A 7 -7.14 18.46 3.18
C ASN A 7 -5.99 18.25 2.19
N ILE A 8 -5.74 17.00 1.78
CA ILE A 8 -4.73 16.70 0.75
C ILE A 8 -5.23 17.18 -0.62
N LEU A 9 -6.48 16.91 -0.96
CA LEU A 9 -7.09 17.37 -2.21
C LEU A 9 -7.08 18.89 -2.35
N LYS A 10 -7.28 19.64 -1.26
CA LYS A 10 -7.15 21.11 -1.28
C LYS A 10 -5.73 21.60 -1.61
N LYS A 11 -4.71 20.82 -1.31
CA LYS A 11 -3.30 21.21 -1.50
C LYS A 11 -2.76 20.81 -2.86
N VAL A 12 -3.10 19.60 -3.31
CA VAL A 12 -2.48 18.98 -4.48
C VAL A 12 -3.50 18.30 -5.41
N GLY A 13 -4.79 18.50 -5.18
CA GLY A 13 -5.85 17.82 -5.91
C GLY A 13 -5.89 18.14 -7.39
N ASP A 14 -5.51 19.35 -7.78
CA ASP A 14 -5.53 19.82 -9.17
C ASP A 14 -4.20 19.61 -9.89
N GLU A 15 -3.18 19.09 -9.21
CA GLU A 15 -1.90 18.77 -9.81
C GLU A 15 -2.01 17.55 -10.75
N PRO A 16 -1.28 17.54 -11.88
CA PRO A 16 -1.31 16.43 -12.80
C PRO A 16 -0.64 15.19 -12.17
N ILE A 17 -1.32 14.06 -12.31
CA ILE A 17 -0.77 12.75 -11.99
C ILE A 17 0.24 12.38 -13.09
N LEU A 18 1.44 12.02 -12.65
CA LEU A 18 2.55 11.59 -13.50
C LEU A 18 2.62 10.05 -13.61
N LYS A 19 2.25 9.34 -12.55
CA LYS A 19 2.28 7.87 -12.51
C LYS A 19 1.20 7.34 -11.57
N ILE A 20 0.57 6.23 -11.96
CA ILE A 20 -0.28 5.42 -11.08
C ILE A 20 0.30 4.01 -11.05
N GLN A 21 0.37 3.44 -9.85
CA GLN A 21 0.75 2.04 -9.66
C GLN A 21 -0.21 1.36 -8.71
N LEU A 22 -0.56 0.11 -9.00
CA LEU A 22 -1.24 -0.79 -8.07
C LEU A 22 -0.20 -1.38 -7.14
N GLY A 23 -0.37 -1.21 -5.83
CA GLY A 23 0.40 -1.93 -4.83
C GLY A 23 -0.43 -3.01 -4.16
N ARG A 24 0.19 -4.15 -3.87
CA ARG A 24 -0.39 -5.28 -3.13
C ARG A 24 0.47 -5.62 -1.93
N THR A 25 -0.19 -5.86 -0.81
CA THR A 25 0.45 -6.37 0.40
C THR A 25 -0.28 -7.63 0.83
N PRO A 26 0.40 -8.77 1.03
CA PRO A 26 -0.24 -9.97 1.56
C PRO A 26 -0.97 -9.66 2.87
N VAL A 27 -2.19 -10.16 3.00
CA VAL A 27 -2.90 -10.17 4.27
C VAL A 27 -2.10 -11.08 5.20
N GLN A 28 -1.62 -10.52 6.30
CA GLN A 28 -0.69 -11.22 7.20
C GLN A 28 -1.24 -12.59 7.65
N ASP A 29 -0.36 -13.61 7.68
CA ASP A 29 -0.65 -15.01 8.02
C ASP A 29 -1.47 -15.19 9.31
N HIS A 30 -1.33 -14.27 10.26
CA HIS A 30 -2.06 -14.33 11.53
C HIS A 30 -3.58 -14.21 11.33
N ASN A 31 -4.03 -13.40 10.37
CA ASN A 31 -5.45 -13.25 10.05
C ASN A 31 -5.99 -14.55 9.47
N VAL A 32 -5.28 -15.15 8.50
CA VAL A 32 -5.66 -16.43 7.90
C VAL A 32 -5.71 -17.53 8.95
N ARG A 33 -4.75 -17.59 9.89
CA ARG A 33 -4.77 -18.55 11.00
C ARG A 33 -5.98 -18.37 11.92
N MET A 34 -6.32 -17.14 12.27
CA MET A 34 -7.51 -16.88 13.10
C MET A 34 -8.80 -17.29 12.37
N LEU A 35 -8.91 -16.98 11.07
CA LEU A 35 -10.04 -17.36 10.24
C LEU A 35 -10.17 -18.88 10.12
N ASN A 36 -9.05 -19.58 9.95
CA ASN A 36 -9.02 -21.05 9.98
C ASN A 36 -9.41 -21.61 11.34
N PHE A 37 -8.94 -21.03 12.43
CA PHE A 37 -9.36 -21.47 13.77
C PHE A 37 -10.89 -21.32 13.97
N LEU A 38 -11.46 -20.19 13.57
CA LEU A 38 -12.89 -19.94 13.70
C LEU A 38 -13.74 -20.82 12.77
N SER A 39 -13.23 -21.16 11.59
CA SER A 39 -13.92 -21.94 10.57
C SER A 39 -13.64 -23.44 10.62
N HIS A 40 -12.73 -23.88 11.49
CA HIS A 40 -12.17 -25.23 11.47
C HIS A 40 -11.55 -25.56 10.10
N SER A 41 -10.64 -24.71 9.64
CA SER A 41 -9.88 -24.79 8.38
C SER A 41 -10.68 -24.60 7.07
N LYS A 42 -12.02 -24.53 7.15
CA LYS A 42 -12.88 -24.34 5.97
C LYS A 42 -12.57 -23.05 5.18
N PHE A 43 -12.01 -22.04 5.84
CA PHE A 43 -11.58 -20.83 5.16
C PHE A 43 -10.45 -21.09 4.15
N THR A 44 -9.39 -21.79 4.56
CA THR A 44 -8.31 -22.19 3.63
C THR A 44 -8.81 -23.19 2.59
N ASP A 45 -9.68 -24.13 2.94
CA ASP A 45 -10.26 -25.05 1.97
C ASP A 45 -11.02 -24.29 0.87
N LYS A 46 -11.85 -23.31 1.27
CA LYS A 46 -12.58 -22.46 0.34
C LYS A 46 -11.67 -21.54 -0.48
N GLN A 47 -10.60 -21.04 0.14
CA GLN A 47 -9.58 -20.25 -0.53
C GLN A 47 -8.91 -21.05 -1.66
N LEU A 48 -8.52 -22.29 -1.39
CA LEU A 48 -7.95 -23.21 -2.38
C LEU A 48 -8.96 -23.61 -3.44
N GLU A 49 -10.21 -23.89 -3.05
CA GLU A 49 -11.31 -24.21 -3.98
C GLU A 49 -11.56 -23.09 -5.00
N LEU A 50 -11.44 -21.83 -4.56
CA LEU A 50 -11.58 -20.65 -5.42
C LEU A 50 -10.30 -20.31 -6.20
N GLY A 51 -9.22 -21.09 -6.03
CA GLY A 51 -7.95 -20.91 -6.73
C GLY A 51 -7.14 -19.72 -6.23
N TYR A 52 -7.30 -19.30 -4.98
CA TYR A 52 -6.55 -18.19 -4.39
C TYR A 52 -5.32 -18.70 -3.62
N ASP A 53 -4.12 -18.41 -4.11
CA ASP A 53 -2.89 -18.79 -3.42
C ASP A 53 -2.65 -17.92 -2.16
N GLU A 54 -2.84 -16.59 -2.28
CA GLU A 54 -2.69 -15.62 -1.19
C GLU A 54 -3.78 -14.54 -1.26
N LEU A 55 -4.16 -13.99 -0.10
CA LEU A 55 -5.08 -12.85 -0.01
C LEU A 55 -4.27 -11.55 0.06
N TYR A 56 -4.69 -10.51 -0.65
CA TYR A 56 -3.95 -9.25 -0.73
C TYR A 56 -4.80 -8.04 -0.37
N HIS A 57 -4.18 -7.08 0.31
CA HIS A 57 -4.67 -5.72 0.47
C HIS A 57 -4.14 -4.85 -0.68
N ASN A 58 -5.06 -4.33 -1.50
CA ASN A 58 -4.72 -3.50 -2.65
C ASN A 58 -4.77 -2.01 -2.27
N TYR A 59 -3.85 -1.24 -2.83
CA TYR A 59 -3.80 0.21 -2.72
C TYR A 59 -3.24 0.84 -4.00
N LEU A 60 -3.43 2.13 -4.20
CA LEU A 60 -2.84 2.87 -5.31
C LEU A 60 -1.70 3.76 -4.81
N LEU A 61 -0.59 3.73 -5.53
CA LEU A 61 0.48 4.72 -5.45
C LEU A 61 0.28 5.72 -6.58
N ILE A 62 0.15 6.99 -6.21
CA ILE A 62 -0.14 8.08 -7.14
C ILE A 62 0.98 9.08 -7.03
N THR A 63 1.81 9.16 -8.06
CA THR A 63 2.85 10.17 -8.17
C THR A 63 2.27 11.39 -8.87
N ILE A 64 2.21 12.50 -8.17
CA ILE A 64 1.76 13.79 -8.69
C ILE A 64 2.95 14.72 -8.92
N LYS A 65 2.82 15.64 -9.88
CA LYS A 65 3.76 16.75 -10.03
C LYS A 65 3.67 17.64 -8.80
N ASN A 66 4.81 18.02 -8.23
CA ASN A 66 4.85 18.89 -7.06
C ASN A 66 5.20 20.32 -7.50
N THR A 67 4.19 21.18 -7.51
CA THR A 67 4.31 22.63 -7.70
C THR A 67 4.57 23.38 -6.39
N TYR A 68 4.32 22.76 -5.23
CA TYR A 68 4.39 23.39 -3.89
C TYR A 68 5.70 23.11 -3.12
N GLY A 69 6.72 22.56 -3.78
CA GLY A 69 8.04 22.34 -3.19
C GLY A 69 8.14 21.05 -2.34
N PRO A 70 9.33 20.41 -2.30
CA PRO A 70 9.50 19.07 -1.78
C PRO A 70 9.56 19.02 -0.24
N TYR A 71 8.42 19.07 0.43
CA TYR A 71 8.34 18.64 1.83
C TYR A 71 8.44 17.11 1.89
N ILE A 72 9.67 16.56 1.86
CA ILE A 72 10.12 15.35 2.58
C ILE A 72 11.58 15.02 2.20
N LEU A 73 12.04 15.32 0.98
CA LEU A 73 13.43 15.01 0.55
C LEU A 73 14.47 16.07 0.95
N GLN A 74 14.08 17.34 1.10
CA GLN A 74 15.02 18.41 1.51
C GLN A 74 15.53 18.26 2.96
N ASN A 75 14.82 17.53 3.82
CA ASN A 75 15.29 17.28 5.18
C ASN A 75 16.28 16.11 5.28
N MET A 76 16.44 15.32 4.21
CA MET A 76 17.39 14.19 4.16
C MET A 76 18.61 14.46 3.27
N LEU A 77 18.46 15.24 2.19
CA LEU A 77 19.56 15.60 1.29
C LEU A 77 19.89 17.08 1.47
N ARG A 78 20.71 17.40 2.47
CA ARG A 78 21.16 18.78 2.72
C ARG A 78 22.20 19.27 1.72
N ASP A 79 22.77 18.39 0.90
CA ASP A 79 23.77 18.71 -0.11
C ASP A 79 23.47 17.99 -1.44
N ALA A 80 22.71 18.64 -2.32
CA ALA A 80 22.87 18.56 -3.78
C ALA A 80 21.77 19.39 -4.44
N CYS A 81 22.17 20.54 -4.96
CA CYS A 81 21.38 21.38 -5.85
C CYS A 81 21.12 20.64 -7.17
N GLN A 82 20.04 19.88 -7.25
CA GLN A 82 19.36 19.60 -8.51
C GLN A 82 17.90 20.00 -8.33
N LYS A 83 17.46 20.99 -9.11
CA LYS A 83 16.04 21.21 -9.41
C LYS A 83 15.54 20.01 -10.20
N THR A 84 15.38 18.87 -9.53
CA THR A 84 14.54 17.80 -10.04
C THR A 84 13.11 18.35 -10.06
N ASN A 85 12.35 18.02 -11.08
CA ASN A 85 10.91 18.28 -11.09
C ASN A 85 10.34 17.54 -9.88
N ALA A 86 10.17 18.24 -8.77
CA ALA A 86 9.72 17.63 -7.53
C ALA A 86 8.41 16.90 -7.84
N SER A 87 8.31 15.66 -7.42
CA SER A 87 7.08 14.89 -7.46
C SER A 87 6.76 14.43 -6.06
N THR A 88 5.51 14.08 -5.81
CA THR A 88 5.06 13.57 -4.51
C THR A 88 4.26 12.32 -4.74
N MET A 89 4.62 11.27 -4.04
CA MET A 89 3.90 10.01 -4.10
C MET A 89 2.89 9.94 -2.95
N LEU A 90 1.66 9.57 -3.27
CA LEU A 90 0.55 9.42 -2.35
C LEU A 90 0.08 7.98 -2.35
N LYS A 91 -0.19 7.42 -1.18
CA LYS A 91 -0.87 6.13 -1.02
C LYS A 91 -2.36 6.36 -0.83
N LEU A 92 -3.17 5.89 -1.77
CA LEU A 92 -4.63 5.85 -1.69
C LEU A 92 -5.07 4.42 -1.38
N GLU A 93 -5.75 4.24 -0.27
CA GLU A 93 -6.25 2.93 0.14
C GLU A 93 -7.62 3.05 0.80
N LYS A 94 -8.37 1.95 0.81
CA LYS A 94 -9.60 1.84 1.59
C LYS A 94 -9.35 0.93 2.77
N ARG A 95 -9.66 1.44 3.97
CA ARG A 95 -9.80 0.64 5.19
C ARG A 95 -11.28 0.71 5.59
N LEU A 96 -11.57 0.90 6.89
CA LEU A 96 -12.90 1.35 7.34
C LEU A 96 -13.37 2.65 6.65
N ARG A 97 -12.42 3.48 6.21
CA ARG A 97 -12.66 4.71 5.45
C ARG A 97 -11.59 4.82 4.36
N VAL A 98 -11.89 5.63 3.34
CA VAL A 98 -10.89 6.03 2.33
C VAL A 98 -9.79 6.85 3.00
N CYS A 99 -8.54 6.44 2.79
CA CYS A 99 -7.35 7.06 3.33
C CYS A 99 -6.42 7.48 2.20
N LEU A 100 -5.82 8.66 2.35
CA LEU A 100 -4.82 9.19 1.45
C LEU A 100 -3.65 9.71 2.30
N THR A 101 -2.43 9.25 2.03
CA THR A 101 -1.26 9.56 2.87
C THR A 101 0.01 9.84 2.05
N TYR A 102 0.85 10.75 2.53
CA TYR A 102 2.18 11.03 1.97
C TYR A 102 3.25 10.02 2.41
N ARG A 103 3.03 9.35 3.54
CA ARG A 103 4.00 8.39 4.08
C ARG A 103 3.84 7.06 3.37
N ILE A 104 4.89 6.67 2.66
CA ILE A 104 5.04 5.36 2.01
C ILE A 104 6.34 4.81 2.56
N ARG A 105 6.29 3.61 3.11
CA ARG A 105 7.47 2.96 3.63
C ARG A 105 7.96 1.94 2.60
N PRO A 106 9.27 1.67 2.49
CA PRO A 106 9.78 0.68 1.54
C PRO A 106 9.10 -0.68 1.68
N GLU A 107 8.77 -1.10 2.91
CA GLU A 107 8.07 -2.37 3.16
C GLU A 107 6.63 -2.39 2.64
N ASP A 108 6.04 -1.24 2.29
CA ASP A 108 4.74 -1.22 1.63
C ASP A 108 4.89 -1.68 0.16
N LEU A 109 6.05 -1.45 -0.47
CA LEU A 109 6.33 -1.63 -1.91
C LEU A 109 6.70 -3.08 -2.31
N ILE A 110 5.95 -4.07 -1.84
CA ILE A 110 6.27 -5.49 -2.06
C ILE A 110 5.95 -5.91 -3.50
N ASP A 111 4.72 -5.67 -3.92
CA ASP A 111 4.20 -6.13 -5.22
C ASP A 111 3.51 -4.95 -5.91
N VAL A 112 4.19 -4.37 -6.90
CA VAL A 112 3.81 -3.09 -7.51
C VAL A 112 3.73 -3.21 -9.03
N TYR A 113 2.59 -2.80 -9.59
CA TYR A 113 2.29 -2.87 -11.01
C TYR A 113 1.97 -1.50 -11.58
N ASP A 114 2.44 -1.20 -12.78
CA ASP A 114 2.18 0.09 -13.41
C ASP A 114 0.78 0.10 -14.05
N ILE A 115 0.03 1.18 -13.82
CA ILE A 115 -1.26 1.45 -14.47
C ILE A 115 -1.03 2.62 -15.43
N PRO A 116 -0.93 2.35 -16.76
CA PRO A 116 -0.61 3.40 -17.71
C PRO A 116 -1.70 4.48 -17.78
N LEU A 117 -1.25 5.73 -17.76
CA LEU A 117 -2.13 6.88 -17.98
C LEU A 117 -2.51 6.98 -19.46
N THR A 118 -3.61 7.68 -19.73
CA THR A 118 -4.03 7.96 -21.11
C THR A 118 -3.18 9.12 -21.65
N PRO A 119 -2.38 8.94 -22.72
CA PRO A 119 -1.35 9.90 -23.15
C PRO A 119 -1.82 11.35 -23.34
N ASP A 120 -3.06 11.56 -23.79
CA ASP A 120 -3.59 12.90 -24.13
C ASP A 120 -4.73 13.37 -23.20
N LYS A 121 -4.93 12.68 -22.08
CA LYS A 121 -6.00 13.01 -21.13
C LYS A 121 -5.39 13.21 -19.75
N PRO A 122 -4.98 14.46 -19.41
CA PRO A 122 -4.41 14.74 -18.11
C PRO A 122 -5.41 14.36 -17.01
N LEU A 123 -4.91 13.63 -16.03
CA LEU A 123 -5.66 13.16 -14.88
C LEU A 123 -5.12 13.84 -13.64
N THR A 124 -6.01 14.44 -12.85
CA THR A 124 -5.68 15.03 -11.56
C THR A 124 -6.26 14.16 -10.44
N LEU A 125 -5.76 14.33 -9.23
CA LEU A 125 -6.24 13.57 -8.09
C LEU A 125 -7.71 13.91 -7.74
N ASN A 126 -8.10 15.19 -7.89
CA ASN A 126 -9.49 15.62 -7.78
C ASN A 126 -10.38 14.90 -8.79
N ARG A 127 -9.96 14.82 -10.06
CA ARG A 127 -10.71 14.12 -11.10
C ARG A 127 -10.80 12.62 -10.82
N LEU A 128 -9.67 11.98 -10.47
CA LEU A 128 -9.61 10.55 -10.15
C LEU A 128 -10.62 10.16 -9.06
N ILE A 129 -10.61 10.90 -7.95
CA ILE A 129 -11.45 10.61 -6.79
C ILE A 129 -12.90 11.03 -7.03
N SER A 130 -13.15 12.22 -7.58
CA SER A 130 -14.52 12.72 -7.78
C SER A 130 -15.29 11.88 -8.81
N THR A 131 -14.65 11.49 -9.92
CA THR A 131 -15.28 10.64 -10.94
C THR A 131 -15.70 9.31 -10.33
N ALA A 132 -14.80 8.66 -9.58
CA ALA A 132 -15.12 7.40 -8.91
C ALA A 132 -16.19 7.57 -7.82
N SER A 133 -16.09 8.61 -6.98
CA SER A 133 -17.04 8.82 -5.88
C SER A 133 -18.44 9.26 -6.31
N ASN A 134 -18.58 9.81 -7.52
CA ASN A 134 -19.88 10.20 -8.07
C ASN A 134 -20.63 9.01 -8.68
N VAL A 135 -19.91 7.94 -9.04
CA VAL A 135 -20.48 6.73 -9.66
C VAL A 135 -20.65 5.63 -8.61
N ASP A 136 -19.66 5.42 -7.74
CA ASP A 136 -19.72 4.44 -6.66
C ASP A 136 -20.36 5.03 -5.40
N ASN A 137 -21.64 4.72 -5.17
CA ASN A 137 -22.40 5.14 -3.97
C ASN A 137 -21.77 4.63 -2.65
N ASN A 138 -20.94 3.60 -2.72
CA ASN A 138 -20.24 3.00 -1.60
C ASN A 138 -18.77 3.43 -1.51
N PHE A 139 -18.33 4.39 -2.32
CA PHE A 139 -16.93 4.82 -2.40
C PHE A 139 -16.33 5.14 -1.02
N TYR A 140 -17.06 5.87 -0.17
CA TYR A 140 -16.61 6.25 1.17
C TYR A 140 -17.05 5.31 2.30
N ARG A 141 -17.94 4.35 2.03
CA ARG A 141 -18.42 3.37 3.01
C ARG A 141 -17.59 2.09 2.88
N PHE A 142 -17.39 1.36 3.97
CA PHE A 142 -16.79 0.02 3.90
C PHE A 142 -17.86 -1.01 4.23
N ASP A 143 -18.00 -2.04 3.39
CA ASP A 143 -18.94 -3.13 3.63
C ASP A 143 -18.47 -4.42 2.94
N VAL A 144 -17.88 -5.32 3.73
CA VAL A 144 -17.41 -6.62 3.23
C VAL A 144 -18.58 -7.53 2.83
N GLY A 145 -19.75 -7.40 3.47
CA GLY A 145 -20.93 -8.19 3.15
C GLY A 145 -21.53 -7.86 1.77
N ALA A 146 -21.25 -6.65 1.27
CA ALA A 146 -21.64 -6.19 -0.07
C ALA A 146 -20.51 -6.26 -1.10
N ASN A 147 -19.42 -7.01 -0.84
CA ASN A 147 -18.20 -7.06 -1.67
C ASN A 147 -17.55 -5.68 -1.92
N ASN A 148 -17.81 -4.70 -1.05
CA ASN A 148 -17.21 -3.38 -1.11
C ASN A 148 -15.94 -3.36 -0.24
N THR A 149 -14.91 -4.03 -0.77
CA THR A 149 -13.61 -4.27 -0.12
C THR A 149 -12.54 -3.34 -0.67
N CYS A 150 -11.32 -3.47 -0.13
CA CYS A 150 -10.15 -2.74 -0.61
C CYS A 150 -9.86 -3.03 -2.09
N GLN A 151 -10.07 -4.26 -2.54
CA GLN A 151 -9.80 -4.69 -3.92
C GLN A 151 -10.82 -4.11 -4.89
N THR A 152 -12.11 -4.33 -4.65
CA THR A 152 -13.21 -3.77 -5.48
C THR A 152 -13.13 -2.25 -5.55
N PHE A 153 -12.70 -1.60 -4.47
CA PHE A 153 -12.49 -0.14 -4.47
C PHE A 153 -11.42 0.31 -5.45
N ILE A 154 -10.26 -0.36 -5.49
CA ILE A 154 -9.18 -0.01 -6.43
C ILE A 154 -9.59 -0.34 -7.86
N GLU A 155 -10.20 -1.51 -8.08
CA GLU A 155 -10.73 -1.91 -9.38
C GLU A 155 -11.74 -0.89 -9.92
N ASN A 156 -12.71 -0.47 -9.09
CA ASN A 156 -13.70 0.54 -9.45
C ASN A 156 -13.05 1.87 -9.82
N ILE A 157 -12.05 2.34 -9.05
CA ILE A 157 -11.33 3.58 -9.39
C ILE A 157 -10.71 3.48 -10.78
N ILE A 158 -10.03 2.37 -11.08
CA ILE A 158 -9.34 2.16 -12.36
C ILE A 158 -10.37 2.08 -13.50
N TYR A 159 -11.41 1.27 -13.33
CA TYR A 159 -12.46 1.07 -14.33
C TYR A 159 -13.21 2.38 -14.62
N ILE A 160 -13.72 3.07 -13.60
CA ILE A 160 -14.55 4.28 -13.74
C ILE A 160 -13.75 5.44 -14.37
N ASN A 161 -12.45 5.51 -14.10
CA ASN A 161 -11.59 6.53 -14.72
C ASN A 161 -11.12 6.15 -16.13
N GLY A 162 -11.54 5.00 -16.65
CA GLY A 162 -11.17 4.52 -18.00
C GLY A 162 -9.70 4.14 -18.10
N LEU A 163 -9.07 3.71 -17.00
CA LEU A 163 -7.66 3.32 -16.97
C LEU A 163 -7.47 1.84 -17.31
N MET A 164 -8.53 1.01 -17.16
CA MET A 164 -8.45 -0.44 -17.43
C MET A 164 -8.02 -0.75 -18.86
N SER A 165 -8.51 0.00 -19.85
CA SER A 165 -8.16 -0.19 -21.26
C SER A 165 -6.69 0.10 -21.59
N ASN A 166 -5.98 0.78 -20.70
CA ASN A 166 -4.57 1.10 -20.89
C ASN A 166 -3.64 0.00 -20.37
N ILE A 167 -4.19 -0.96 -19.61
CA ILE A 167 -3.42 -2.05 -19.03
C ILE A 167 -3.37 -3.20 -20.05
N VAL A 168 -2.19 -3.36 -20.67
CA VAL A 168 -1.90 -4.47 -21.58
C VAL A 168 -1.17 -5.62 -20.89
N ASP A 169 -0.56 -5.35 -19.73
CA ASP A 169 0.19 -6.33 -18.98
C ASP A 169 -0.74 -7.29 -18.23
N GLN A 170 -0.61 -8.59 -18.52
CA GLN A 170 -1.46 -9.63 -17.94
C GLN A 170 -1.23 -9.78 -16.43
N ALA A 171 -0.01 -9.55 -15.93
CA ALA A 171 0.26 -9.65 -14.50
C ALA A 171 -0.53 -8.58 -13.73
N THR A 172 -0.56 -7.36 -14.24
CA THR A 172 -1.35 -6.24 -13.71
C THR A 172 -2.85 -6.53 -13.76
N LEU A 173 -3.35 -7.08 -14.88
CA LEU A 173 -4.76 -7.48 -14.99
C LEU A 173 -5.12 -8.57 -13.97
N ASN A 174 -4.28 -9.58 -13.80
CA ASN A 174 -4.48 -10.64 -12.81
C ASN A 174 -4.44 -10.10 -11.37
N ALA A 175 -3.56 -9.14 -11.10
CA ALA A 175 -3.44 -8.47 -9.81
C ALA A 175 -4.68 -7.62 -9.43
N LEU A 176 -5.50 -7.24 -10.42
CA LEU A 176 -6.74 -6.50 -10.24
C LEU A 176 -7.98 -7.38 -10.05
N ILE A 177 -7.89 -8.69 -10.30
CA ILE A 177 -9.03 -9.59 -10.17
C ILE A 177 -9.50 -9.57 -8.69
N PRO A 178 -10.75 -9.16 -8.42
CA PRO A 178 -11.26 -9.11 -7.07
C PRO A 178 -11.46 -10.52 -6.51
N ILE A 179 -11.10 -10.69 -5.24
CA ILE A 179 -11.34 -11.92 -4.49
C ILE A 179 -12.81 -11.96 -4.06
N ASP A 180 -13.46 -13.12 -4.21
CA ASP A 180 -14.83 -13.35 -3.75
C ASP A 180 -14.88 -13.47 -2.22
N THR A 181 -14.81 -12.32 -1.56
CA THR A 181 -14.82 -12.24 -0.10
C THR A 181 -16.13 -12.73 0.50
N LYS A 182 -17.24 -12.66 -0.23
CA LYS A 182 -18.54 -13.19 0.23
C LYS A 182 -18.51 -14.71 0.28
N ALA A 183 -18.01 -15.37 -0.75
CA ALA A 183 -17.83 -16.82 -0.74
C ALA A 183 -16.87 -17.26 0.39
N LEU A 184 -15.73 -16.56 0.54
CA LEU A 184 -14.78 -16.84 1.63
C LEU A 184 -15.42 -16.68 3.01
N ILE A 185 -16.16 -15.60 3.26
CA ILE A 185 -16.79 -15.35 4.56
C ILE A 185 -17.95 -16.33 4.82
N SER A 186 -18.66 -16.75 3.77
CA SER A 186 -19.74 -17.73 3.92
C SER A 186 -19.26 -19.10 4.41
N SER A 187 -18.00 -19.47 4.12
CA SER A 187 -17.39 -20.71 4.60
C SER A 187 -17.32 -20.82 6.13
N LEU A 188 -17.42 -19.68 6.81
CA LEU A 188 -17.34 -19.55 8.26
C LEU A 188 -18.67 -19.93 8.97
N GLY A 189 -19.74 -20.17 8.21
CA GLY A 189 -21.06 -20.56 8.74
C GLY A 189 -21.65 -19.54 9.71
N SER A 190 -22.16 -20.02 10.85
CA SER A 190 -22.77 -19.18 11.90
C SER A 190 -21.82 -18.19 12.56
N ARG A 191 -20.50 -18.29 12.32
CA ARG A 191 -19.48 -17.38 12.84
C ARG A 191 -19.10 -16.26 11.86
N SER A 192 -19.77 -16.20 10.70
CA SER A 192 -19.51 -15.18 9.68
C SER A 192 -19.69 -13.75 10.19
N ASP A 193 -20.57 -13.50 11.16
CA ASP A 193 -20.78 -12.16 11.74
C ASP A 193 -19.63 -11.69 12.65
N ILE A 194 -18.97 -12.61 13.37
CA ILE A 194 -17.77 -12.32 14.18
C ILE A 194 -16.59 -11.97 13.27
N VAL A 195 -16.51 -12.62 12.11
CA VAL A 195 -15.45 -12.35 11.15
C VAL A 195 -15.67 -11.07 10.35
N LYS A 196 -16.91 -10.68 10.03
CA LYS A 196 -17.15 -9.34 9.48
C LYS A 196 -16.52 -8.27 10.38
N VAL A 197 -16.67 -8.40 11.70
CA VAL A 197 -16.04 -7.51 12.70
C VAL A 197 -14.50 -7.67 12.71
N ALA A 198 -13.97 -8.88 12.65
CA ALA A 198 -12.53 -9.12 12.64
C ALA A 198 -11.82 -8.62 11.36
N THR A 199 -12.38 -8.87 10.18
CA THR A 199 -11.86 -8.38 8.89
C THR A 199 -11.99 -6.86 8.78
N ASN A 200 -13.02 -6.26 9.41
CA ASN A 200 -13.13 -4.81 9.60
C ASN A 200 -12.01 -4.23 10.50
N LEU A 201 -11.40 -5.06 11.36
CA LEU A 201 -10.40 -4.71 12.38
C LEU A 201 -8.98 -5.18 12.03
N GLY A 202 -8.64 -5.42 10.76
CA GLY A 202 -7.26 -5.79 10.37
C GLY A 202 -6.18 -4.78 10.80
N ALA A 203 -6.56 -3.56 11.20
CA ALA A 203 -5.68 -2.54 11.79
C ALA A 203 -5.84 -2.35 13.31
N GLU A 204 -6.83 -2.97 13.96
CA GLU A 204 -7.11 -2.85 15.41
C GLU A 204 -7.03 -4.18 16.18
N LEU A 205 -7.12 -5.34 15.51
CA LEU A 205 -6.88 -6.67 16.11
C LEU A 205 -5.43 -6.87 16.54
N GLU A 206 -4.48 -6.13 15.96
CA GLU A 206 -3.10 -6.07 16.46
C GLU A 206 -3.03 -5.56 17.91
N ASN A 207 -4.01 -4.79 18.38
CA ASN A 207 -4.08 -4.38 19.78
C ASN A 207 -4.93 -5.34 20.61
N LEU A 208 -6.06 -5.83 20.09
CA LEU A 208 -7.02 -6.60 20.89
C LEU A 208 -6.62 -8.08 21.09
N VAL A 209 -5.94 -8.70 20.12
CA VAL A 209 -5.43 -10.09 20.25
C VAL A 209 -4.13 -10.13 21.06
N PHE A 210 -3.33 -9.06 21.04
CA PHE A 210 -2.07 -8.98 21.76
C PHE A 210 -2.21 -8.48 23.20
N ASP A 211 -3.35 -7.86 23.58
CA ASP A 211 -3.66 -7.57 24.99
C ASP A 211 -4.09 -8.81 25.79
N HIS A 212 -4.38 -9.93 25.13
CA HIS A 212 -4.70 -11.21 25.78
C HIS A 212 -3.67 -12.30 25.44
N LYS A 213 -2.52 -12.25 26.14
CA LYS A 213 -1.61 -13.36 26.52
C LYS A 213 -1.26 -14.47 25.50
N LEU A 214 -1.51 -14.33 24.20
CA LEU A 214 -1.08 -15.30 23.18
C LEU A 214 0.20 -14.79 22.50
N LYS A 215 1.36 -15.21 23.04
CA LYS A 215 2.67 -14.95 22.43
C LYS A 215 2.84 -15.78 21.15
N LEU A 216 2.33 -15.27 20.03
CA LEU A 216 2.55 -15.89 18.72
C LEU A 216 3.87 -15.39 18.11
N LYS A 217 4.70 -16.34 17.67
CA LYS A 217 6.05 -16.12 17.12
C LYS A 217 5.93 -15.35 15.79
N LYS A 218 6.60 -14.19 15.67
CA LYS A 218 6.67 -13.42 14.41
C LYS A 218 7.24 -14.30 13.29
N SER A 219 6.60 -14.30 12.12
CA SER A 219 7.20 -14.88 10.91
C SER A 219 8.42 -14.06 10.51
N GLN A 220 9.47 -14.76 10.06
CA GLN A 220 10.66 -14.08 9.57
C GLN A 220 10.38 -13.45 8.19
N PRO A 221 10.95 -12.28 7.90
CA PRO A 221 10.87 -11.72 6.56
C PRO A 221 11.48 -12.72 5.56
N LYS A 222 10.77 -12.97 4.46
CA LYS A 222 11.35 -13.70 3.32
C LYS A 222 12.45 -12.82 2.72
N ASP A 223 13.62 -13.38 2.46
CA ASP A 223 14.71 -12.65 1.81
C ASP A 223 14.28 -12.18 0.42
N PHE A 224 14.40 -10.88 0.18
CA PHE A 224 14.14 -10.27 -1.13
C PHE A 224 15.44 -10.28 -1.95
N ALA A 225 15.41 -10.90 -3.11
CA ALA A 225 16.32 -10.57 -4.20
C ALA A 225 15.78 -9.29 -4.88
N LEU A 226 16.13 -8.12 -4.32
CA LEU A 226 16.12 -6.88 -5.08
C LEU A 226 17.21 -7.01 -6.14
N LEU A 227 16.82 -7.33 -7.38
CA LEU A 227 17.44 -6.95 -8.66
C LEU A 227 17.00 -7.94 -9.76
N GLY A 228 15.92 -7.59 -10.44
CA GLY A 228 15.59 -8.09 -11.77
C GLY A 228 15.55 -6.91 -12.74
N ASN A 229 16.56 -6.82 -13.60
CA ASN A 229 16.68 -5.91 -14.74
C ASN A 229 17.00 -4.42 -14.46
N ALA A 230 18.22 -4.17 -13.97
CA ALA A 230 19.01 -3.05 -14.47
C ALA A 230 20.29 -3.63 -15.08
N ASN A 231 20.45 -3.52 -16.40
CA ASN A 231 21.76 -3.66 -17.04
C ASN A 231 22.60 -2.45 -16.60
N THR A 232 23.24 -2.55 -15.45
CA THR A 232 24.34 -1.67 -15.04
C THR A 232 25.45 -2.55 -14.50
N THR A 233 26.21 -3.14 -15.44
CA THR A 233 27.54 -3.70 -15.18
C THR A 233 28.54 -2.57 -14.96
N ASP A 234 28.35 -1.77 -13.91
CA ASP A 234 29.36 -0.84 -13.47
C ASP A 234 29.62 -1.06 -11.98
N SER A 235 30.68 -1.82 -11.69
CA SER A 235 31.11 -2.17 -10.34
C SER A 235 31.53 -0.95 -9.52
N GLU A 236 31.84 0.18 -10.17
CA GLU A 236 32.17 1.43 -9.49
C GLU A 236 30.94 2.02 -8.78
N SER A 237 29.76 1.94 -9.41
CA SER A 237 28.50 2.44 -8.86
C SER A 237 28.05 1.65 -7.62
N ILE A 238 28.24 0.33 -7.62
CA ILE A 238 27.91 -0.54 -6.47
C ILE A 238 28.90 -0.29 -5.32
N ASN A 239 30.19 -0.12 -5.61
CA ASN A 239 31.19 0.20 -4.60
C ASN A 239 30.98 1.59 -4.00
N ALA A 240 30.53 2.57 -4.79
CA ALA A 240 30.19 3.90 -4.28
C ALA A 240 29.01 3.85 -3.30
N ILE A 241 27.97 3.06 -3.60
CA ILE A 241 26.82 2.85 -2.70
C ILE A 241 27.25 2.14 -1.42
N TYR A 242 28.07 1.09 -1.53
CA TYR A 242 28.59 0.36 -0.38
C TYR A 242 29.43 1.26 0.54
N ASN A 243 30.34 2.06 -0.02
CA ASN A 243 31.15 3.00 0.74
C ASN A 243 30.31 4.09 1.41
N ALA A 244 29.26 4.58 0.76
CA ALA A 244 28.34 5.55 1.34
C ALA A 244 27.56 4.96 2.54
N ILE A 245 27.15 3.70 2.46
CA ILE A 245 26.49 2.99 3.57
C ILE A 245 27.45 2.84 4.76
N VAL A 246 28.70 2.45 4.52
CA VAL A 246 29.73 2.30 5.58
C VAL A 246 30.04 3.64 6.26
N GLU A 247 30.14 4.74 5.49
CA GLU A 247 30.31 6.10 6.02
C GLU A 247 29.13 6.54 6.90
N LEU A 248 27.89 6.27 6.46
CA LEU A 248 26.68 6.58 7.23
C LEU A 248 26.63 5.82 8.55
N GLU A 249 26.99 4.53 8.57
CA GLU A 249 27.04 3.74 9.80
C GLU A 249 28.09 4.27 10.78
N LYS A 250 29.27 4.66 10.28
CA LYS A 250 30.33 5.25 11.10
C LYS A 250 29.87 6.56 11.74
N ASN A 251 29.24 7.43 10.95
CA ASN A 251 28.74 8.72 11.43
C ASN A 251 27.59 8.56 12.43
N ALA A 252 26.72 7.56 12.24
CA ALA A 252 25.66 7.24 13.20
C ALA A 252 26.21 6.78 14.56
N ARG A 253 27.27 5.95 14.58
CA ARG A 253 27.95 5.52 15.81
C ARG A 253 28.60 6.70 16.53
N LEU A 254 29.32 7.56 15.80
CA LEU A 254 29.92 8.76 16.39
C LEU A 254 28.88 9.71 17.01
N LEU A 255 27.72 9.87 16.37
CA LEU A 255 26.63 10.68 16.89
C LEU A 255 26.00 10.08 18.15
N HIS A 256 25.89 8.75 18.21
CA HIS A 256 25.41 8.02 19.38
C HIS A 256 26.37 8.20 20.57
N ASP A 257 27.67 8.04 20.32
CA ASP A 257 28.72 8.17 21.36
C ASP A 257 28.84 9.60 21.87
N TYR A 258 28.73 10.60 20.99
CA TYR A 258 28.70 12.01 21.39
C TYR A 258 27.50 12.32 22.30
N LYS A 259 26.32 11.80 21.99
CA LYS A 259 25.12 11.98 22.84
C LYS A 259 25.27 11.32 24.21
N GLN A 260 25.94 10.16 24.29
CA GLN A 260 26.24 9.51 25.57
C GLN A 260 27.21 10.33 26.41
N GLN A 261 28.23 10.95 25.81
CA GLN A 261 29.20 11.79 26.52
C GLN A 261 28.59 13.10 27.04
N GLN A 262 27.60 13.67 26.34
CA GLN A 262 26.87 14.86 26.80
C GLN A 262 25.89 14.56 27.95
N TRP A 263 25.44 13.31 28.09
CA TRP A 263 24.58 12.87 29.19
C TRP A 263 25.32 12.59 30.50
N LEU A 264 26.64 12.42 30.43
CA LEU A 264 27.51 12.12 31.59
C LEU A 264 28.23 13.36 32.14
N LYS A 265 27.90 14.56 31.65
CA LYS A 265 28.35 15.86 32.16
C LYS A 265 27.19 16.61 32.79
#